data_AF-A0A929G604-F1
#
_entry.id   AF-A0A929G604-F1
#
_cell.length_a   1.000
_cell.length_b   1.000
_cell.length_c   1.000
_cell.angle_alpha   90.00
_cell.angle_beta   90.00
_cell.angle_gamma   90.00
#
_symmetry.space_group_name_H-M   'P 1'
#
loop_
_entity.id
_entity.type
_entity.pdbx_description
1 polymer ?
#
loop_
_entity_poly.entity_id
_entity_poly.type
_entity_poly.pdbx_seq_one_letter_code
_entity_poly.pdbx_strand_id
1 'polypeptide(L)'
;MYYALIMAGGIGTRLWPLSRRNRPKQSLRLVGERTMFEHAVDRIAPLFQPEQVFVVTGAEHMEALIAQAPELPPENFIVEPEGRGTAPCIGLGAIHLRRQDPEAIMAVLTADHFITDTARFHQVLATAAQVAEEGHMVTLGITPSSPSTGFGYIKQGESLDMVEGFSVFRAERFTEKPSPETALHMVESGEYSWNSGMFIWRVDRILKEFQRQMPEFYVQLAEVEATLGTSGYEATLSRVWPQVAKQAIDYGVMEGAEDVAVIPVDIGWSDVGSWASLSELLPADERGNVVIGPHIGVDTRDTLVFGGKRLIATVGLEGMVIVDTEDALLVCPREREQEVRAVVRRLEEDGRGEWL
;
A
#
# COMPACT_ATOMS: atom_id res chain seq x y z
N MET A 1 14.70 -12.70 -13.82
CA MET A 1 14.07 -11.52 -14.45
C MET A 1 13.41 -10.65 -13.37
N TYR A 2 13.07 -9.39 -13.67
CA TYR A 2 12.47 -8.46 -12.72
C TYR A 2 10.95 -8.36 -12.93
N TYR A 3 10.19 -8.58 -11.86
CA TYR A 3 8.72 -8.62 -11.85
C TYR A 3 8.14 -7.68 -10.82
N ALA A 4 6.94 -7.16 -11.08
CA ALA A 4 6.18 -6.39 -10.11
C ALA A 4 5.04 -7.25 -9.54
N LEU A 5 4.85 -7.19 -8.22
CA LEU A 5 3.70 -7.72 -7.52
C LEU A 5 2.94 -6.56 -6.87
N ILE A 6 1.78 -6.20 -7.42
CA ILE A 6 0.90 -5.17 -6.86
C ILE A 6 -0.08 -5.83 -5.88
N MET A 7 -0.01 -5.44 -4.61
CA MET A 7 -0.97 -5.84 -3.60
C MET A 7 -2.21 -4.92 -3.65
N ALA A 8 -3.38 -5.50 -3.89
CA ALA A 8 -4.64 -4.78 -4.11
C ALA A 8 -5.79 -5.31 -3.22
N GLY A 9 -5.54 -5.49 -1.92
CA GLY A 9 -6.50 -6.04 -0.95
C GLY A 9 -6.99 -5.08 0.15
N GLY A 10 -6.57 -3.81 0.17
CA GLY A 10 -6.88 -2.88 1.25
C GLY A 10 -8.27 -2.23 1.16
N ILE A 11 -9.13 -2.37 2.18
CA ILE A 11 -10.47 -1.74 2.16
C ILE A 11 -10.39 -0.20 2.26
N GLY A 12 -9.47 0.33 3.09
CA GLY A 12 -9.25 1.77 3.23
C GLY A 12 -10.32 2.54 4.02
N THR A 13 -10.82 1.96 5.12
CA THR A 13 -11.97 2.48 5.92
C THR A 13 -11.85 3.90 6.48
N ARG A 14 -10.64 4.50 6.50
CA ARG A 14 -10.42 5.89 6.95
C ARG A 14 -10.97 6.93 5.96
N LEU A 15 -11.21 6.53 4.72
CA LEU A 15 -11.77 7.39 3.68
C LEU A 15 -13.28 7.19 3.52
N TRP A 16 -13.96 6.63 4.53
CA TRP A 16 -15.42 6.68 4.59
C TRP A 16 -15.85 8.18 4.60
N PRO A 17 -16.92 8.58 3.89
CA PRO A 17 -17.90 7.77 3.18
C PRO A 17 -17.54 7.52 1.70
N LEU A 18 -16.34 7.82 1.24
CA LEU A 18 -15.95 7.52 -0.14
C LEU A 18 -15.55 6.05 -0.34
N SER A 19 -14.78 5.49 0.59
CA SER A 19 -14.48 4.05 0.63
C SER A 19 -15.68 3.26 1.15
N ARG A 20 -15.95 2.11 0.50
CA ARG A 20 -16.94 1.12 0.91
C ARG A 20 -16.35 -0.28 0.78
N ARG A 21 -17.00 -1.30 1.36
CA ARG A 21 -16.61 -2.71 1.17
C ARG A 21 -16.53 -3.12 -0.30
N ASN A 22 -17.51 -2.69 -1.11
CA ASN A 22 -17.55 -2.97 -2.56
C ASN A 22 -16.76 -1.95 -3.41
N ARG A 23 -16.20 -0.91 -2.78
CA ARG A 23 -15.46 0.15 -3.44
C ARG A 23 -14.24 0.51 -2.59
N PRO A 24 -13.24 -0.39 -2.57
CA PRO A 24 -12.05 -0.23 -1.74
C PRO A 24 -11.19 0.92 -2.26
N LYS A 25 -10.24 1.37 -1.44
CA LYS A 25 -9.42 2.56 -1.70
C LYS A 25 -8.69 2.51 -3.06
N GLN A 26 -8.15 1.36 -3.44
CA GLN A 26 -7.47 1.21 -4.73
C GLN A 26 -8.38 1.50 -5.93
N SER A 27 -9.70 1.33 -5.78
CA SER A 27 -10.69 1.62 -6.81
C SER A 27 -11.23 3.06 -6.77
N LEU A 28 -10.67 3.93 -5.90
CA LEU A 28 -11.09 5.33 -5.76
C LEU A 28 -10.25 6.26 -6.63
N ARG A 29 -10.91 7.25 -7.23
CA ARG A 29 -10.28 8.40 -7.89
C ARG A 29 -10.01 9.49 -6.84
N LEU A 30 -8.87 9.37 -6.17
CA LEU A 30 -8.49 10.30 -5.10
C LEU A 30 -7.67 11.46 -5.64
N VAL A 31 -6.79 11.20 -6.60
CA VAL A 31 -5.94 12.21 -7.23
C VAL A 31 -6.15 12.17 -8.74
N GLY A 32 -6.67 13.26 -9.31
CA GLY A 32 -6.99 13.32 -10.74
C GLY A 32 -8.16 12.41 -11.15
N GLU A 33 -8.13 11.94 -12.41
CA GLU A 33 -9.25 11.19 -13.01
C GLU A 33 -9.08 9.66 -12.96
N ARG A 34 -7.87 9.19 -12.68
CA ARG A 34 -7.53 7.76 -12.57
C ARG A 34 -7.78 7.24 -11.15
N THR A 35 -8.09 5.96 -11.03
CA THR A 35 -8.14 5.29 -9.73
C THR A 35 -6.73 5.13 -9.16
N MET A 36 -6.62 4.88 -7.86
CA MET A 36 -5.33 4.60 -7.23
C MET A 36 -4.63 3.36 -7.82
N PHE A 37 -5.40 2.33 -8.19
CA PHE A 37 -4.88 1.14 -8.87
C PHE A 37 -4.35 1.47 -10.28
N GLU A 38 -5.11 2.24 -11.07
CA GLU A 38 -4.65 2.71 -12.37
C GLU A 38 -3.35 3.52 -12.24
N HIS A 39 -3.26 4.42 -11.25
CA HIS A 39 -2.01 5.14 -10.95
C HIS A 39 -0.86 4.18 -10.61
N ALA A 40 -1.11 3.12 -9.86
CA ALA A 40 -0.08 2.14 -9.51
C ALA A 40 0.44 1.37 -10.73
N VAL A 41 -0.44 1.01 -11.67
CA VAL A 41 -0.09 0.34 -12.93
C VAL A 41 0.62 1.30 -13.89
N ASP A 42 0.04 2.48 -14.14
CA ASP A 42 0.62 3.52 -14.99
C ASP A 42 2.04 3.91 -14.52
N ARG A 43 2.23 3.99 -13.19
CA ARG A 43 3.52 4.32 -12.57
C ARG A 43 4.61 3.31 -12.93
N ILE A 44 4.30 2.03 -13.12
CA ILE A 44 5.32 1.00 -13.33
C ILE A 44 5.45 0.55 -14.78
N ALA A 45 4.50 0.90 -15.65
CA ALA A 45 4.48 0.53 -17.06
C ALA A 45 5.78 0.85 -17.84
N PRO A 46 6.53 1.94 -17.54
CA PRO A 46 7.82 2.19 -18.19
C PRO A 46 8.94 1.19 -17.81
N LEU A 47 8.79 0.47 -16.70
CA LEU A 47 9.79 -0.47 -16.18
C LEU A 47 9.46 -1.94 -16.43
N PHE A 48 8.17 -2.28 -16.49
CA PHE A 48 7.70 -3.66 -16.59
C PHE A 48 6.79 -3.82 -17.81
N GLN A 49 7.03 -4.86 -18.59
CA GLN A 49 6.07 -5.32 -19.58
C GLN A 49 4.82 -5.87 -18.87
N PRO A 50 3.62 -5.83 -19.47
CA PRO A 50 2.41 -6.30 -18.84
C PRO A 50 2.50 -7.74 -18.29
N GLU A 51 3.20 -8.63 -18.99
CA GLU A 51 3.42 -10.02 -18.59
C GLU A 51 4.26 -10.16 -17.32
N GLN A 52 5.01 -9.12 -16.95
CA GLN A 52 5.87 -9.06 -15.77
C GLN A 52 5.16 -8.46 -14.55
N VAL A 53 3.91 -8.03 -14.69
CA VAL A 53 3.12 -7.40 -13.62
C VAL A 53 2.06 -8.38 -13.13
N PHE A 54 2.11 -8.69 -11.84
CA PHE A 54 1.15 -9.54 -11.13
C PHE A 54 0.36 -8.70 -10.15
N VAL A 55 -0.90 -9.06 -9.95
CA VAL A 55 -1.79 -8.38 -9.01
C VAL A 55 -2.40 -9.42 -8.09
N VAL A 56 -2.27 -9.24 -6.77
CA VAL A 56 -2.96 -10.10 -5.80
C VAL A 56 -4.12 -9.33 -5.21
N THR A 57 -5.32 -9.88 -5.29
CA THR A 57 -6.56 -9.22 -4.85
C THR A 57 -7.63 -10.22 -4.41
N GLY A 58 -8.65 -9.74 -3.69
CA GLY A 58 -9.82 -10.54 -3.34
C GLY A 58 -10.71 -10.83 -4.56
N ALA A 59 -11.43 -11.95 -4.52
CA ALA A 59 -12.31 -12.38 -5.60
C ALA A 59 -13.36 -11.31 -5.95
N GLU A 60 -13.85 -10.58 -4.94
CA GLU A 60 -14.85 -9.52 -5.07
C GLU A 60 -14.36 -8.26 -5.81
N HIS A 61 -13.05 -8.10 -5.98
CA HIS A 61 -12.45 -6.93 -6.62
C HIS A 61 -11.84 -7.25 -7.99
N MET A 62 -11.60 -8.53 -8.28
CA MET A 62 -10.87 -8.99 -9.46
C MET A 62 -11.44 -8.43 -10.77
N GLU A 63 -12.74 -8.60 -11.02
CA GLU A 63 -13.37 -8.12 -12.27
C GLU A 63 -13.21 -6.60 -12.45
N ALA A 64 -13.38 -5.84 -11.37
CA ALA A 64 -13.26 -4.39 -11.39
C ALA A 64 -11.81 -3.92 -11.63
N LEU A 65 -10.82 -4.65 -11.12
CA LEU A 65 -9.40 -4.33 -11.34
C LEU A 65 -8.92 -4.74 -12.73
N ILE A 66 -9.36 -5.88 -13.26
CA ILE A 66 -9.10 -6.28 -14.65
C ILE A 66 -9.64 -5.22 -15.62
N ALA A 67 -10.85 -4.72 -15.37
CA ALA A 67 -11.44 -3.68 -16.20
C ALA A 67 -10.68 -2.33 -16.14
N GLN A 68 -9.95 -2.07 -15.06
CA GLN A 68 -9.14 -0.85 -14.88
C GLN A 68 -7.74 -0.96 -15.52
N ALA A 69 -7.22 -2.17 -15.73
CA ALA A 69 -5.92 -2.40 -16.35
C ALA A 69 -5.99 -3.51 -17.42
N PRO A 70 -6.74 -3.28 -18.52
CA PRO A 70 -6.98 -4.28 -19.57
C PRO A 70 -5.72 -4.70 -20.34
N GLU A 71 -4.63 -3.94 -20.21
CA GLU A 71 -3.31 -4.27 -20.76
C GLU A 71 -2.63 -5.42 -20.01
N LEU A 72 -2.98 -5.65 -18.74
CA LEU A 72 -2.41 -6.74 -17.94
C LEU A 72 -3.08 -8.08 -18.28
N PRO A 73 -2.32 -9.18 -18.46
CA PRO A 73 -2.91 -10.49 -18.70
C PRO A 73 -3.85 -10.92 -17.56
N PRO A 74 -5.09 -11.36 -17.84
CA PRO A 74 -6.02 -11.80 -16.79
C PRO A 74 -5.46 -12.90 -15.89
N GLU A 75 -4.59 -13.78 -16.42
CA GLU A 75 -3.90 -14.83 -15.68
C GLU A 75 -2.88 -14.32 -14.64
N ASN A 76 -2.47 -13.05 -14.72
CA ASN A 76 -1.59 -12.41 -13.76
C ASN A 76 -2.34 -11.83 -12.54
N PHE A 77 -3.69 -11.86 -12.56
CA PHE A 77 -4.52 -11.53 -11.41
C PHE A 77 -4.72 -12.78 -10.55
N ILE A 78 -4.06 -12.78 -9.40
CA ILE A 78 -4.08 -13.88 -8.44
C ILE A 78 -5.14 -13.60 -7.38
N VAL A 79 -6.10 -14.50 -7.26
CA VAL A 79 -7.20 -14.40 -6.29
C VAL A 79 -6.74 -14.90 -4.93
N GLU A 80 -6.77 -13.99 -3.94
CA GLU A 80 -6.71 -14.31 -2.52
C GLU A 80 -8.14 -14.65 -2.03
N PRO A 81 -8.43 -15.87 -1.57
CA PRO A 81 -9.78 -16.26 -1.16
C PRO A 81 -10.36 -15.42 -0.02
N GLU A 82 -9.50 -14.96 0.88
CA GLU A 82 -9.83 -14.10 2.00
C GLU A 82 -8.59 -13.32 2.42
N GLY A 83 -8.72 -12.04 2.75
CA GLY A 83 -7.58 -11.21 3.18
C GLY A 83 -6.90 -11.71 4.44
N ARG A 84 -5.73 -12.34 4.30
CA ARG A 84 -4.89 -12.83 5.42
C ARG A 84 -3.68 -11.93 5.71
N GLY A 85 -3.64 -10.74 5.14
CA GLY A 85 -2.59 -9.74 5.39
C GLY A 85 -1.47 -9.79 4.37
N THR A 86 -0.48 -8.91 4.51
CA THR A 86 0.55 -8.70 3.48
C THR A 86 1.52 -9.89 3.37
N ALA A 87 1.81 -10.62 4.45
CA ALA A 87 2.69 -11.80 4.36
C ALA A 87 2.05 -12.91 3.49
N PRO A 88 0.81 -13.35 3.75
CA PRO A 88 0.12 -14.31 2.88
C PRO A 88 -0.02 -13.85 1.43
N CYS A 89 -0.43 -12.60 1.22
CA CYS A 89 -0.54 -11.99 -0.10
C CYS A 89 0.77 -12.09 -0.91
N ILE A 90 1.89 -11.70 -0.29
CA ILE A 90 3.22 -11.78 -0.88
C ILE A 90 3.63 -13.23 -1.12
N GLY A 91 3.39 -14.13 -0.17
CA GLY A 91 3.74 -15.55 -0.31
C GLY A 91 3.00 -16.22 -1.47
N LEU A 92 1.72 -15.89 -1.65
CA LEU A 92 0.92 -16.36 -2.78
C LEU A 92 1.48 -15.82 -4.11
N GLY A 93 1.82 -14.53 -4.19
CA GLY A 93 2.49 -13.96 -5.35
C GLY A 93 3.85 -14.61 -5.64
N ALA A 94 4.65 -14.85 -4.60
CA ALA A 94 5.98 -15.44 -4.70
C ALA A 94 5.95 -16.85 -5.31
N ILE A 95 5.02 -17.72 -4.92
CA ILE A 95 4.93 -19.07 -5.51
C ILE A 95 4.46 -19.06 -6.97
N HIS A 96 3.64 -18.09 -7.38
CA HIS A 96 3.25 -17.91 -8.79
C HIS A 96 4.43 -17.44 -9.62
N LEU A 97 5.17 -16.44 -9.13
CA LEU A 97 6.39 -15.97 -9.79
C LEU A 97 7.45 -17.05 -9.86
N ARG A 98 7.71 -17.80 -8.78
CA ARG A 98 8.69 -18.89 -8.76
C ARG A 98 8.45 -19.94 -9.83
N ARG A 99 7.17 -20.26 -10.09
CA ARG A 99 6.79 -21.21 -11.13
C ARG A 99 7.16 -20.71 -12.52
N GLN A 100 7.06 -19.41 -12.77
CA GLN A 100 7.41 -18.81 -14.06
C GLN A 100 8.92 -18.59 -14.20
N ASP A 101 9.55 -18.08 -13.15
CA ASP A 101 10.98 -17.80 -13.08
C ASP A 101 11.52 -18.07 -11.65
N PRO A 102 12.25 -19.17 -11.44
CA PRO A 102 12.83 -19.51 -10.13
C PRO A 102 13.85 -18.50 -9.59
N GLU A 103 14.44 -17.69 -10.46
CA GLU A 103 15.41 -16.63 -10.13
C GLU A 103 14.77 -15.23 -10.21
N ALA A 104 13.44 -15.14 -10.19
CA ALA A 104 12.72 -13.89 -10.23
C ALA A 104 13.13 -12.94 -9.09
N ILE A 105 13.38 -11.69 -9.44
CA ILE A 105 13.38 -10.56 -8.52
C ILE A 105 11.96 -10.01 -8.52
N MET A 106 11.38 -9.88 -7.33
CA MET A 106 10.02 -9.39 -7.13
C MET A 106 10.08 -8.02 -6.45
N ALA A 107 9.51 -7.01 -7.11
CA ALA A 107 9.14 -5.74 -6.50
C ALA A 107 7.71 -5.80 -5.99
N VAL A 108 7.56 -5.91 -4.67
CA VAL A 108 6.28 -5.81 -3.97
C VAL A 108 5.91 -4.34 -3.84
N LEU A 109 4.78 -3.98 -4.44
CA LEU A 109 4.24 -2.63 -4.51
C LEU A 109 2.79 -2.62 -4.01
N THR A 110 2.28 -1.46 -3.60
CA THR A 110 0.89 -1.31 -3.17
C THR A 110 0.06 -0.59 -4.23
N ALA A 111 -1.20 -1.00 -4.35
CA ALA A 111 -2.16 -0.41 -5.29
C ALA A 111 -2.71 0.96 -4.84
N ASP A 112 -2.36 1.42 -3.64
CA ASP A 112 -3.05 2.52 -2.97
C ASP A 112 -2.13 3.62 -2.43
N HIS A 113 -0.85 3.64 -2.84
CA HIS A 113 0.09 4.75 -2.58
C HIS A 113 0.16 5.72 -3.77
N PHE A 114 0.36 7.00 -3.47
CA PHE A 114 0.65 8.04 -4.46
C PHE A 114 2.14 8.40 -4.44
N ILE A 115 2.74 8.58 -5.61
CA ILE A 115 4.15 8.93 -5.78
C ILE A 115 4.21 10.02 -6.85
N THR A 116 4.75 11.18 -6.51
CA THR A 116 4.79 12.35 -7.40
C THR A 116 6.01 12.37 -8.31
N ASP A 117 7.18 11.93 -7.83
CA ASP A 117 8.40 11.82 -8.63
C ASP A 117 8.57 10.40 -9.17
N THR A 118 7.87 10.11 -10.26
CA THR A 118 7.90 8.79 -10.90
C THR A 118 9.26 8.45 -11.52
N ALA A 119 9.99 9.45 -12.03
CA ALA A 119 11.31 9.24 -12.62
C ALA A 119 12.33 8.78 -11.57
N ARG A 120 12.35 9.44 -10.40
CA ARG A 120 13.21 9.04 -9.29
C ARG A 120 12.78 7.71 -8.68
N PHE A 121 11.47 7.45 -8.65
CA PHE A 121 10.95 6.14 -8.26
C PHE A 121 11.44 5.02 -9.19
N HIS A 122 11.52 5.26 -10.50
CA HIS A 122 12.06 4.26 -11.43
C HIS A 122 13.55 3.98 -11.20
N GLN A 123 14.33 5.04 -10.98
CA GLN A 123 15.76 4.93 -10.70
C GLN A 123 16.01 4.13 -9.41
N VAL A 124 15.25 4.41 -8.34
CA VAL A 124 15.43 3.69 -7.07
C VAL A 124 14.95 2.23 -7.15
N LEU A 125 13.90 1.93 -7.93
CA LEU A 125 13.49 0.54 -8.17
C LEU A 125 14.55 -0.26 -8.94
N ALA A 126 15.13 0.32 -9.99
CA ALA A 126 16.21 -0.32 -10.73
C ALA A 126 17.44 -0.57 -9.84
N THR A 127 17.78 0.40 -8.98
CA THR A 127 18.85 0.26 -7.99
C THR A 127 18.55 -0.84 -6.98
N ALA A 128 17.32 -0.86 -6.44
CA ALA A 128 16.89 -1.89 -5.50
C ALA A 128 16.92 -3.30 -6.11
N ALA A 129 16.62 -3.42 -7.41
CA ALA A 129 16.73 -4.69 -8.13
C ALA A 129 18.19 -5.19 -8.19
N GLN A 130 19.14 -4.31 -8.49
CA GLN A 130 20.58 -4.65 -8.49
C GLN A 130 21.05 -5.11 -7.10
N VAL A 131 20.68 -4.39 -6.05
CA VAL A 131 21.02 -4.77 -4.67
C VAL A 131 20.36 -6.11 -4.29
N ALA A 132 19.14 -6.37 -4.76
CA ALA A 132 18.47 -7.65 -4.55
C ALA A 132 19.11 -8.82 -5.31
N GLU A 133 19.73 -8.59 -6.47
CA GLU A 133 20.50 -9.60 -7.21
C GLU A 133 21.67 -10.15 -6.40
N GLU A 134 22.29 -9.30 -5.58
CA GLU A 134 23.38 -9.66 -4.66
C GLU A 134 22.89 -10.47 -3.45
N GLY A 135 21.57 -10.62 -3.29
CA GLY A 135 20.94 -11.49 -2.29
C GLY A 135 20.32 -10.76 -1.11
N HIS A 136 20.39 -9.43 -1.07
CA HIS A 136 19.75 -8.61 -0.04
C HIS A 136 18.22 -8.59 -0.18
N MET A 137 17.53 -8.44 0.95
CA MET A 137 16.13 -8.04 0.98
C MET A 137 16.05 -6.52 1.08
N VAL A 138 15.56 -5.85 0.06
CA VAL A 138 15.59 -4.39 -0.03
C VAL A 138 14.24 -3.79 0.34
N THR A 139 14.25 -2.69 1.08
CA THR A 139 13.07 -1.85 1.31
C THR A 139 13.38 -0.39 0.99
N LEU A 140 12.38 0.34 0.53
CA LEU A 140 12.51 1.78 0.27
C LEU A 140 12.13 2.54 1.53
N GLY A 141 13.09 3.29 2.08
CA GLY A 141 12.88 4.11 3.27
C GLY A 141 12.49 5.53 2.86
N ILE A 142 11.28 5.98 3.21
CA ILE A 142 10.86 7.36 2.92
C ILE A 142 11.44 8.31 3.97
N THR A 143 12.04 9.41 3.54
CA THR A 143 12.52 10.45 4.46
C THR A 143 11.34 11.01 5.28
N PRO A 144 11.36 10.88 6.63
CA PRO A 144 10.27 11.38 7.46
C PRO A 144 10.18 12.90 7.39
N SER A 145 9.00 13.43 7.07
CA SER A 145 8.71 14.86 7.13
C SER A 145 8.05 15.30 8.45
N SER A 146 7.62 14.33 9.27
CA SER A 146 6.95 14.55 10.54
C SER A 146 7.08 13.32 11.47
N PRO A 147 6.85 13.45 12.79
CA PRO A 147 6.87 12.33 13.72
C PRO A 147 5.54 11.54 13.69
N SER A 148 5.21 10.95 12.54
CA SER A 148 4.00 10.15 12.37
C SER A 148 4.03 8.89 13.24
N THR A 149 2.94 8.60 13.96
CA THR A 149 2.74 7.34 14.70
C THR A 149 1.99 6.30 13.86
N GLY A 150 1.56 6.67 12.65
CA GLY A 150 0.82 5.80 11.74
C GLY A 150 1.70 4.89 10.89
N PHE A 151 3.00 5.18 10.81
CA PHE A 151 3.97 4.47 9.98
C PHE A 151 4.93 3.62 10.80
N GLY A 152 5.49 2.60 10.15
CA GLY A 152 6.69 1.92 10.63
C GLY A 152 7.94 2.75 10.35
N TYR A 153 8.96 2.57 11.16
CA TYR A 153 10.27 3.22 11.04
C TYR A 153 11.36 2.16 10.86
N ILE A 154 12.37 2.52 10.08
CA ILE A 154 13.54 1.71 9.76
C ILE A 154 14.76 2.50 10.20
N LYS A 155 15.51 1.97 11.17
CA LYS A 155 16.79 2.55 11.57
C LYS A 155 17.86 2.18 10.53
N GLN A 156 18.52 3.18 9.97
CA GLN A 156 19.67 3.01 9.10
C GLN A 156 20.88 2.60 9.95
N GLY A 157 21.54 1.52 9.56
CA GLY A 157 22.77 1.02 10.16
C GLY A 157 24.00 1.45 9.36
N GLU A 158 24.95 0.54 9.22
CA GLU A 158 26.17 0.77 8.42
C GLU A 158 25.84 0.98 6.94
N SER A 159 26.62 1.85 6.29
CA SER A 159 26.58 2.00 4.83
C SER A 159 27.11 0.72 4.19
N LEU A 160 26.31 0.11 3.32
CA LEU A 160 26.68 -1.07 2.56
C LEU A 160 27.37 -0.66 1.26
N ASP A 161 26.75 0.25 0.49
CA ASP A 161 27.28 0.69 -0.80
C ASP A 161 26.65 2.02 -1.27
N MET A 162 27.12 2.54 -2.40
CA MET A 162 26.50 3.60 -3.18
C MET A 162 26.29 3.13 -4.62
N VAL A 163 25.04 2.86 -4.98
CA VAL A 163 24.67 2.28 -6.28
C VAL A 163 23.86 3.31 -7.06
N GLU A 164 24.32 3.67 -8.27
CA GLU A 164 23.64 4.63 -9.16
C GLU A 164 23.24 5.96 -8.48
N GLY A 165 24.04 6.41 -7.51
CA GLY A 165 23.82 7.65 -6.76
C GLY A 165 22.86 7.54 -5.58
N PHE A 166 22.38 6.33 -5.25
CA PHE A 166 21.62 6.07 -4.02
C PHE A 166 22.50 5.41 -2.97
N SER A 167 22.43 5.91 -1.74
CA SER A 167 23.09 5.27 -0.60
C SER A 167 22.27 4.06 -0.15
N VAL A 168 22.96 2.93 0.02
CA VAL A 168 22.37 1.68 0.51
C VAL A 168 22.89 1.44 1.91
N PHE A 169 21.99 1.29 2.88
CA PHE A 169 22.34 1.01 4.27
C PHE A 169 21.81 -0.34 4.69
N ARG A 170 22.45 -0.95 5.68
CA ARG A 170 21.87 -2.08 6.40
C ARG A 170 20.67 -1.58 7.21
N ALA A 171 19.55 -2.28 7.18
CA ALA A 171 18.46 -2.01 8.10
C ALA A 171 18.82 -2.60 9.47
N GLU A 172 19.08 -1.74 10.47
CA GLU A 172 19.47 -2.18 11.81
C GLU A 172 18.25 -2.65 12.61
N ARG A 173 17.12 -1.94 12.46
CA ARG A 173 15.92 -2.21 13.24
C ARG A 173 14.66 -1.72 12.54
N PHE A 174 13.62 -2.54 12.56
CA PHE A 174 12.25 -2.15 12.24
C PHE A 174 11.49 -1.82 13.53
N THR A 175 10.64 -0.81 13.48
CA THR A 175 9.73 -0.47 14.58
C THR A 175 8.40 -0.01 14.01
N GLU A 176 7.37 -0.83 14.17
CA GLU A 176 6.03 -0.54 13.65
C GLU A 176 5.24 0.34 14.62
N LYS A 177 4.74 1.50 14.13
CA LYS A 177 3.82 2.41 14.83
C LYS A 177 4.27 2.81 16.25
N PRO A 178 5.39 3.55 16.37
CA PRO A 178 5.95 3.97 17.67
C PRO A 178 5.02 4.93 18.44
N SER A 179 5.30 5.13 19.73
CA SER A 179 4.65 6.19 20.52
C SER A 179 4.99 7.59 19.97
N PRO A 180 4.17 8.63 20.22
CA PRO A 180 4.46 9.99 19.77
C PRO A 180 5.87 10.48 20.16
N GLU A 181 6.30 10.22 21.40
CA GLU A 181 7.62 10.62 21.90
C GLU A 181 8.74 9.85 21.19
N THR A 182 8.50 8.58 20.91
CA THR A 182 9.46 7.73 20.19
C THR A 182 9.58 8.17 18.73
N ALA A 183 8.46 8.47 18.06
CA ALA A 183 8.44 8.99 16.70
C ALA A 183 9.19 10.33 16.60
N LEU A 184 9.01 11.23 17.56
CA LEU A 184 9.73 12.49 17.62
C LEU A 184 11.24 12.28 17.68
N HIS A 185 11.73 11.47 18.63
CA HIS A 185 13.15 11.17 18.73
C HIS A 185 13.72 10.48 17.48
N MET A 186 12.96 9.59 16.83
CA MET A 186 13.37 8.91 15.59
C MET A 186 13.57 9.89 14.44
N VAL A 187 12.67 10.87 14.29
CA VAL A 187 12.80 11.90 13.26
C VAL A 187 13.95 12.86 13.58
N GLU A 188 14.07 13.29 14.84
CA GLU A 188 15.12 14.21 15.28
C GLU A 188 16.54 13.63 15.15
N SER A 189 16.71 12.30 15.24
CA SER A 189 18.03 11.69 15.07
C SER A 189 18.54 11.75 13.63
N GLY A 190 17.64 11.82 12.64
CA GLY A 190 17.98 11.75 11.21
C GLY A 190 18.44 10.37 10.73
N GLU A 191 18.44 9.36 11.61
CA GLU A 191 18.91 7.99 11.32
C GLU A 191 17.77 7.06 10.88
N TYR A 192 16.53 7.55 10.89
CA TYR A 192 15.36 6.74 10.58
C TYR A 192 14.69 7.14 9.26
N SER A 193 14.12 6.14 8.60
CA SER A 193 13.22 6.31 7.47
C SER A 193 11.87 5.69 7.76
N TRP A 194 10.80 6.23 7.21
CA TRP A 194 9.51 5.54 7.22
C TRP A 194 9.57 4.29 6.33
N ASN A 195 8.96 3.22 6.81
CA ASN A 195 8.73 2.03 6.02
C ASN A 195 7.64 2.31 4.98
N SER A 196 8.01 2.29 3.70
CA SER A 196 7.09 2.53 2.59
C SER A 196 6.10 1.39 2.34
N GLY A 197 6.31 0.21 2.94
CA GLY A 197 5.59 -1.02 2.61
C GLY A 197 5.92 -1.57 1.21
N MET A 198 6.95 -1.02 0.54
CA MET A 198 7.49 -1.52 -0.71
C MET A 198 8.77 -2.31 -0.46
N PHE A 199 8.88 -3.45 -1.12
CA PHE A 199 9.98 -4.38 -0.91
C PHE A 199 10.48 -4.95 -2.23
N ILE A 200 11.78 -5.21 -2.33
CA ILE A 200 12.41 -5.76 -3.52
C ILE A 200 13.37 -6.86 -3.08
N TRP A 201 13.19 -8.08 -3.60
CA TRP A 201 14.03 -9.22 -3.27
C TRP A 201 13.93 -10.30 -4.34
N ARG A 202 14.87 -11.25 -4.31
CA ARG A 202 14.67 -12.51 -5.01
C ARG A 202 13.58 -13.34 -4.36
N VAL A 203 12.79 -14.04 -5.16
CA VAL A 203 11.68 -14.89 -4.71
C VAL A 203 12.15 -16.02 -3.78
N ASP A 204 13.31 -16.61 -4.05
CA ASP A 204 13.88 -17.65 -3.18
C ASP A 204 14.24 -17.13 -1.78
N ARG A 205 14.69 -15.87 -1.66
CA ARG A 205 15.02 -15.23 -0.39
C ARG A 205 13.80 -15.05 0.49
N ILE A 206 12.71 -14.50 -0.04
CA ILE A 206 11.49 -14.33 0.77
C ILE A 206 10.88 -15.68 1.18
N LEU A 207 10.92 -16.69 0.30
CA LEU A 207 10.44 -18.03 0.65
C LEU A 207 11.29 -18.70 1.73
N LYS A 208 12.61 -18.46 1.73
CA LYS A 208 13.51 -18.91 2.81
C LYS A 208 13.18 -18.23 4.15
N GLU A 209 12.84 -16.94 4.12
CA GLU A 209 12.39 -16.24 5.34
C GLU A 209 11.05 -16.77 5.84
N PHE A 210 10.08 -17.06 4.95
CA PHE A 210 8.86 -17.74 5.37
C PHE A 210 9.15 -19.12 5.97
N GLN A 211 10.07 -19.90 5.39
CA GLN A 211 10.46 -21.18 5.97
C GLN A 211 11.05 -21.04 7.39
N ARG A 212 11.85 -20.00 7.63
CA ARG A 212 12.53 -19.76 8.91
C ARG A 212 11.60 -19.18 9.96
N GLN A 213 10.79 -18.20 9.59
CA GLN A 213 10.01 -17.37 10.52
C GLN A 213 8.53 -17.72 10.56
N MET A 214 7.98 -18.30 9.49
CA MET A 214 6.58 -18.70 9.36
C MET A 214 6.45 -20.14 8.82
N PRO A 215 7.06 -21.15 9.47
CA PRO A 215 7.21 -22.51 8.91
C PRO A 215 5.88 -23.21 8.58
N GLU A 216 4.83 -22.98 9.38
CA GLU A 216 3.49 -23.50 9.10
C GLU A 216 2.92 -22.93 7.80
N PHE A 217 3.04 -21.61 7.61
CA PHE A 217 2.62 -20.94 6.39
C PHE A 217 3.45 -21.39 5.18
N TYR A 218 4.77 -21.61 5.35
CA TYR A 218 5.61 -22.15 4.28
C TYR A 218 5.15 -23.54 3.81
N VAL A 219 4.75 -24.43 4.73
CA VAL A 219 4.19 -25.75 4.38
C VAL A 219 2.86 -25.61 3.64
N GLN A 220 1.98 -24.73 4.12
CA GLN A 220 0.71 -24.43 3.46
C GLN A 220 0.92 -23.87 2.04
N LEU A 221 1.89 -22.97 1.84
CA LEU A 221 2.27 -22.45 0.52
C LEU A 221 2.78 -23.55 -0.40
N ALA A 222 3.66 -24.43 0.09
CA ALA A 222 4.20 -25.52 -0.71
C ALA A 222 3.11 -26.50 -1.19
N GLU A 223 2.09 -26.74 -0.36
CA GLU A 223 0.92 -27.54 -0.74
C GLU A 223 0.11 -26.88 -1.87
N VAL A 224 -0.13 -25.58 -1.76
CA VAL A 224 -0.81 -24.81 -2.82
C VAL A 224 0.01 -24.81 -4.10
N GLU A 225 1.31 -24.52 -4.01
CA GLU A 225 2.23 -24.44 -5.13
C GLU A 225 2.32 -25.74 -5.93
N ALA A 226 2.32 -26.90 -5.25
CA ALA A 226 2.35 -28.22 -5.89
C ALA A 226 1.17 -28.46 -6.85
N THR A 227 0.08 -27.69 -6.69
CA THR A 227 -1.12 -27.80 -7.52
C THR A 227 -1.30 -26.65 -8.51
N LEU A 228 -0.40 -25.65 -8.52
CA LEU A 228 -0.47 -24.54 -9.46
C LEU A 228 -0.59 -25.03 -10.91
N GLY A 229 -1.36 -24.32 -11.72
CA GLY A 229 -1.62 -24.64 -13.13
C GLY A 229 -2.20 -26.04 -13.39
N THR A 230 -2.73 -26.71 -12.37
CA THR A 230 -3.53 -27.93 -12.50
C THR A 230 -4.99 -27.62 -12.20
N SER A 231 -5.91 -28.50 -12.61
CA SER A 231 -7.34 -28.38 -12.25
C SER A 231 -7.61 -28.50 -10.74
N GLY A 232 -6.62 -28.91 -9.94
CA GLY A 232 -6.74 -29.03 -8.49
C GLY A 232 -6.38 -27.76 -7.71
N TYR A 233 -5.86 -26.73 -8.39
CA TYR A 233 -5.37 -25.51 -7.73
C TYR A 233 -6.42 -24.83 -6.85
N GLU A 234 -7.58 -24.50 -7.43
CA GLU A 234 -8.64 -23.78 -6.72
C GLU A 234 -9.18 -24.57 -5.52
N ALA A 235 -9.31 -25.88 -5.66
CA ALA A 235 -9.78 -26.77 -4.59
C ALA A 235 -8.77 -26.86 -3.44
N THR A 236 -7.48 -26.93 -3.74
CA THR A 236 -6.40 -26.91 -2.74
C THR A 236 -6.32 -25.57 -2.05
N LEU A 237 -6.30 -24.47 -2.81
CA LEU A 237 -6.25 -23.12 -2.26
C LEU A 237 -7.44 -22.87 -1.32
N SER A 238 -8.67 -23.18 -1.74
CA SER A 238 -9.87 -23.00 -0.91
C SER A 238 -9.87 -23.82 0.38
N ARG A 239 -9.20 -24.98 0.39
CA ARG A 239 -9.07 -25.84 1.57
C ARG A 239 -7.96 -25.37 2.52
N VAL A 240 -6.84 -24.91 1.98
CA VAL A 240 -5.65 -24.52 2.75
C VAL A 240 -5.77 -23.09 3.29
N TRP A 241 -6.21 -22.14 2.46
CA TRP A 241 -6.20 -20.71 2.77
C TRP A 241 -6.95 -20.32 4.07
N PRO A 242 -8.11 -20.92 4.42
CA PRO A 242 -8.78 -20.61 5.68
C PRO A 242 -7.95 -20.87 6.94
N GLN A 243 -6.94 -21.74 6.83
CA GLN A 243 -6.03 -22.13 7.92
C GLN A 243 -4.79 -21.22 7.99
N VAL A 244 -4.56 -20.36 6.99
CA VAL A 244 -3.44 -19.42 6.97
C VAL A 244 -3.67 -18.33 8.02
N ALA A 245 -2.71 -18.14 8.91
CA ALA A 245 -2.79 -17.10 9.93
C ALA A 245 -2.79 -15.70 9.30
N LYS A 246 -3.58 -14.79 9.87
CA LYS A 246 -3.57 -13.39 9.44
C LYS A 246 -2.28 -12.72 9.92
N GLN A 247 -1.42 -12.29 8.99
CA GLN A 247 -0.09 -11.79 9.32
C GLN A 247 0.35 -10.68 8.36
N ALA A 248 0.87 -9.59 8.91
CA ALA A 248 1.56 -8.57 8.12
C ALA A 248 3.01 -8.99 7.88
N ILE A 249 3.56 -8.64 6.72
CA ILE A 249 4.95 -8.94 6.34
C ILE A 249 5.96 -8.31 7.28
N ASP A 250 5.65 -7.12 7.79
CA ASP A 250 6.53 -6.37 8.70
C ASP A 250 6.84 -7.19 9.96
N TYR A 251 5.78 -7.71 10.59
CA TYR A 251 5.88 -8.57 11.78
C TYR A 251 6.27 -10.01 11.46
N GLY A 252 5.77 -10.56 10.34
CA GLY A 252 5.97 -11.98 10.01
C GLY A 252 7.36 -12.29 9.47
N VAL A 253 8.01 -11.30 8.87
CA VAL A 253 9.32 -11.47 8.22
C VAL A 253 10.26 -10.30 8.55
N MET A 254 9.90 -9.05 8.28
CA MET A 254 10.88 -7.95 8.23
C MET A 254 11.55 -7.66 9.57
N GLU A 255 10.82 -7.75 10.69
CA GLU A 255 11.40 -7.55 12.03
C GLU A 255 12.49 -8.56 12.40
N GLY A 256 12.42 -9.79 11.85
CA GLY A 256 13.40 -10.84 12.11
C GLY A 256 14.30 -11.17 10.92
N ALA A 257 14.06 -10.60 9.74
CA ALA A 257 14.72 -10.97 8.48
C ALA A 257 16.24 -10.76 8.54
N GLU A 258 16.95 -11.68 7.91
CA GLU A 258 18.39 -11.58 7.75
C GLU A 258 18.72 -10.81 6.47
N ASP A 259 19.77 -9.99 6.53
CA ASP A 259 20.36 -9.36 5.35
C ASP A 259 19.42 -8.37 4.63
N VAL A 260 18.83 -7.48 5.42
CA VAL A 260 17.93 -6.43 4.94
C VAL A 260 18.70 -5.14 4.65
N ALA A 261 18.51 -4.60 3.46
CA ALA A 261 19.00 -3.30 3.04
C ALA A 261 17.87 -2.28 2.97
N VAL A 262 18.16 -1.03 3.31
CA VAL A 262 17.26 0.11 3.16
C VAL A 262 17.90 1.14 2.23
N ILE A 263 17.12 1.61 1.25
CA ILE A 263 17.50 2.70 0.36
C ILE A 263 16.65 3.93 0.74
N PRO A 264 17.22 4.93 1.44
CA PRO A 264 16.52 6.15 1.77
C PRO A 264 16.22 6.95 0.50
N VAL A 265 14.97 7.37 0.34
CA VAL A 265 14.55 8.08 -0.86
C VAL A 265 13.43 9.08 -0.56
N ASP A 266 13.51 10.23 -1.20
CA ASP A 266 12.39 11.14 -1.38
C ASP A 266 11.87 11.01 -2.81
N ILE A 267 10.61 10.62 -2.95
CA ILE A 267 9.89 10.46 -4.22
C ILE A 267 8.52 11.18 -4.16
N GLY A 268 8.33 12.05 -3.15
CA GLY A 268 7.04 12.62 -2.79
C GLY A 268 5.95 11.55 -2.62
N TRP A 269 6.26 10.55 -1.79
CA TRP A 269 5.40 9.42 -1.45
C TRP A 269 4.30 9.82 -0.46
N SER A 270 3.12 9.25 -0.63
CA SER A 270 2.03 9.32 0.34
C SER A 270 1.25 8.00 0.36
N ASP A 271 0.94 7.51 1.56
CA ASP A 271 0.09 6.34 1.75
C ASP A 271 -1.39 6.63 1.50
N VAL A 272 -1.78 7.89 1.23
CA VAL A 272 -3.17 8.36 1.10
C VAL A 272 -4.09 7.75 2.18
N GLY A 273 -3.59 7.70 3.41
CA GLY A 273 -4.21 6.94 4.49
C GLY A 273 -5.44 7.61 5.10
N SER A 274 -5.57 8.94 4.97
CA SER A 274 -6.64 9.74 5.56
C SER A 274 -6.99 10.96 4.71
N TRP A 275 -8.00 11.71 5.15
CA TRP A 275 -8.42 12.95 4.50
C TRP A 275 -7.36 14.07 4.58
N ALA A 276 -6.55 14.17 5.65
CA ALA A 276 -5.42 15.12 5.68
C ALA A 276 -4.36 14.73 4.67
N SER A 277 -3.96 13.45 4.62
CA SER A 277 -2.96 12.99 3.64
C SER A 277 -3.43 13.23 2.22
N LEU A 278 -4.73 13.10 1.95
CA LEU A 278 -5.29 13.45 0.65
C LEU A 278 -5.27 14.97 0.40
N SER A 279 -5.58 15.79 1.41
CA SER A 279 -5.56 17.25 1.29
C SER A 279 -4.17 17.79 0.94
N GLU A 280 -3.11 17.15 1.44
CA GLU A 280 -1.73 17.52 1.13
C GLU A 280 -1.31 17.23 -0.32
N LEU A 281 -2.01 16.29 -0.99
CA LEU A 281 -1.74 15.92 -2.38
C LEU A 281 -2.49 16.76 -3.40
N LEU A 282 -3.54 17.43 -2.97
CA LEU A 282 -4.46 18.15 -3.85
C LEU A 282 -4.16 19.65 -3.84
N PRO A 283 -4.39 20.34 -4.96
CA PRO A 283 -4.18 21.78 -5.01
C PRO A 283 -5.15 22.51 -4.08
N ALA A 284 -4.61 23.36 -3.22
CA ALA A 284 -5.39 24.26 -2.38
C ALA A 284 -5.58 25.63 -3.04
N ASP A 285 -6.68 26.32 -2.70
CA ASP A 285 -6.91 27.72 -3.07
C ASP A 285 -6.06 28.69 -2.21
N GLU A 286 -6.19 30.00 -2.47
CA GLU A 286 -5.48 31.06 -1.72
C GLU A 286 -5.83 31.11 -0.22
N ARG A 287 -6.88 30.42 0.22
CA ARG A 287 -7.35 30.33 1.60
C ARG A 287 -7.06 28.98 2.24
N GLY A 288 -6.28 28.11 1.58
CA GLY A 288 -5.93 26.78 2.06
C GLY A 288 -7.03 25.74 1.89
N ASN A 289 -8.13 26.06 1.20
CA ASN A 289 -9.20 25.08 0.96
C ASN A 289 -8.82 24.15 -0.18
N VAL A 290 -9.09 22.86 0.01
CA VAL A 290 -8.98 21.84 -1.02
C VAL A 290 -10.38 21.47 -1.46
N VAL A 291 -10.71 21.69 -2.73
CA VAL A 291 -12.09 21.55 -3.23
C VAL A 291 -12.15 20.62 -4.43
N ILE A 292 -12.92 19.54 -4.29
CA ILE A 292 -13.33 18.66 -5.38
C ILE A 292 -14.85 18.72 -5.48
N GLY A 293 -15.37 19.06 -6.67
CA GLY A 293 -16.81 19.17 -6.91
C GLY A 293 -17.39 20.58 -6.67
N PRO A 294 -18.72 20.76 -6.80
CA PRO A 294 -19.35 22.07 -6.71
C PRO A 294 -19.35 22.62 -5.28
N HIS A 295 -18.70 23.77 -5.07
CA HIS A 295 -18.60 24.43 -3.76
C HIS A 295 -18.78 25.94 -3.85
N ILE A 296 -19.39 26.52 -2.82
CA ILE A 296 -19.40 27.97 -2.57
C ILE A 296 -19.07 28.24 -1.10
N GLY A 297 -17.94 28.90 -0.86
CA GLY A 297 -17.47 29.25 0.48
C GLY A 297 -17.59 30.74 0.76
N VAL A 298 -18.19 31.09 1.89
CA VAL A 298 -18.12 32.43 2.49
C VAL A 298 -17.29 32.30 3.76
N ASP A 299 -16.16 33.00 3.84
CA ASP A 299 -15.22 32.94 4.97
C ASP A 299 -14.85 31.51 5.40
N THR A 300 -14.55 30.67 4.41
CA THR A 300 -14.07 29.31 4.61
C THR A 300 -12.56 29.22 4.39
N ARG A 301 -11.84 28.55 5.31
CA ARG A 301 -10.37 28.43 5.32
C ARG A 301 -9.93 27.02 5.69
N ASP A 302 -8.76 26.60 5.20
CA ASP A 302 -8.08 25.35 5.57
C ASP A 302 -9.00 24.10 5.61
N THR A 303 -10.01 24.07 4.73
CA THR A 303 -11.08 23.08 4.74
C THR A 303 -11.00 22.18 3.52
N LEU A 304 -11.07 20.87 3.72
CA LEU A 304 -11.28 19.91 2.65
C LEU A 304 -12.77 19.78 2.34
N VAL A 305 -13.14 20.06 1.10
CA VAL A 305 -14.48 19.81 0.56
C VAL A 305 -14.37 18.80 -0.58
N PHE A 306 -14.83 17.57 -0.33
CA PHE A 306 -14.87 16.50 -1.32
C PHE A 306 -16.34 16.19 -1.65
N GLY A 307 -16.83 16.77 -2.74
CA GLY A 307 -18.21 16.68 -3.18
C GLY A 307 -18.41 15.86 -4.46
N GLY A 308 -19.59 15.25 -4.57
CA GLY A 308 -20.08 14.66 -5.80
C GLY A 308 -20.86 15.67 -6.65
N LYS A 309 -22.17 15.45 -6.79
CA LYS A 309 -23.04 16.25 -7.67
C LYS A 309 -23.69 17.45 -6.98
N ARG A 310 -23.84 17.42 -5.65
CA ARG A 310 -24.54 18.47 -4.90
C ARG A 310 -23.64 19.69 -4.71
N LEU A 311 -24.23 20.88 -4.69
CA LEU A 311 -23.53 22.10 -4.26
C LEU A 311 -23.34 22.07 -2.75
N ILE A 312 -22.08 22.16 -2.32
CA ILE A 312 -21.72 22.31 -0.90
C ILE A 312 -21.52 23.80 -0.62
N ALA A 313 -22.32 24.36 0.28
CA ALA A 313 -22.17 25.75 0.73
C ALA A 313 -21.60 25.79 2.15
N THR A 314 -20.52 26.54 2.36
CA THR A 314 -19.88 26.69 3.68
C THR A 314 -19.83 28.16 4.08
N VAL A 315 -20.10 28.45 5.35
CA VAL A 315 -20.08 29.82 5.90
C VAL A 315 -19.33 29.81 7.23
N GLY A 316 -18.20 30.51 7.31
CA GLY A 316 -17.42 30.67 8.54
C GLY A 316 -16.74 29.39 9.06
N LEU A 317 -16.46 28.43 8.17
CA LEU A 317 -15.81 27.17 8.55
C LEU A 317 -14.29 27.25 8.41
N GLU A 318 -13.58 26.66 9.36
CA GLU A 318 -12.11 26.59 9.35
C GLU A 318 -11.66 25.20 9.81
N GLY A 319 -10.67 24.62 9.12
CA GLY A 319 -10.07 23.35 9.54
C GLY A 319 -11.02 22.15 9.50
N MET A 320 -11.99 22.13 8.57
CA MET A 320 -12.99 21.07 8.47
C MET A 320 -12.68 20.08 7.34
N VAL A 321 -13.23 18.87 7.45
CA VAL A 321 -13.31 17.86 6.39
C VAL A 321 -14.80 17.63 6.12
N ILE A 322 -15.22 17.88 4.88
CA ILE A 322 -16.58 17.71 4.39
C ILE A 322 -16.55 16.78 3.19
N VAL A 323 -17.19 15.62 3.29
CA VAL A 323 -17.20 14.60 2.24
C VAL A 323 -18.63 14.22 1.92
N ASP A 324 -19.14 14.65 0.77
CA ASP A 324 -20.48 14.35 0.26
C ASP A 324 -20.40 13.23 -0.79
N THR A 325 -21.04 12.11 -0.48
CA THR A 325 -21.29 11.01 -1.40
C THR A 325 -22.79 10.89 -1.68
N GLU A 326 -23.17 10.01 -2.61
CA GLU A 326 -24.57 9.89 -3.05
C GLU A 326 -25.55 9.61 -1.90
N ASP A 327 -25.12 8.81 -0.92
CA ASP A 327 -25.94 8.27 0.16
C ASP A 327 -25.49 8.66 1.57
N ALA A 328 -24.31 9.28 1.72
CA ALA A 328 -23.75 9.66 3.02
C ALA A 328 -22.93 10.97 2.95
N LEU A 329 -22.96 11.71 4.07
CA LEU A 329 -22.18 12.93 4.30
C LEU A 329 -21.36 12.75 5.56
N LEU A 330 -20.06 13.01 5.47
CA LEU A 330 -19.17 13.15 6.62
C LEU A 330 -18.80 14.62 6.81
N VAL A 331 -18.90 15.08 8.06
CA VAL A 331 -18.37 16.38 8.50
C VAL A 331 -17.61 16.16 9.79
N CYS A 332 -16.33 16.50 9.81
CA CYS A 332 -15.53 16.46 11.03
C CYS A 332 -14.42 17.51 11.01
N PRO A 333 -13.88 17.90 12.17
CA PRO A 333 -12.63 18.65 12.22
C PRO A 333 -11.48 17.83 11.62
N ARG A 334 -10.59 18.48 10.87
CA ARG A 334 -9.42 17.85 10.24
C ARG A 334 -8.54 17.13 11.27
N GLU A 335 -8.37 17.71 12.45
CA GLU A 335 -7.58 17.10 13.54
C GLU A 335 -8.15 15.77 14.08
N ARG A 336 -9.45 15.49 13.85
CA ARG A 336 -10.15 14.29 14.33
C ARG A 336 -10.47 13.29 13.23
N GLU A 337 -9.95 13.48 12.02
CA GLU A 337 -10.24 12.63 10.86
C GLU A 337 -9.88 11.14 11.05
N GLN A 338 -8.88 10.83 11.89
CA GLN A 338 -8.51 9.43 12.16
C GLN A 338 -9.64 8.69 12.91
N GLU A 339 -10.52 9.43 13.58
CA GLU A 339 -11.69 8.88 14.29
C GLU A 339 -12.81 8.46 13.34
N VAL A 340 -12.72 8.70 12.02
CA VAL A 340 -13.69 8.21 11.02
C VAL A 340 -13.85 6.68 11.09
N ARG A 341 -12.80 5.94 11.49
CA ARG A 341 -12.89 4.49 11.76
C ARG A 341 -13.92 4.14 12.84
N ALA A 342 -14.17 5.02 13.79
CA ALA A 342 -15.18 4.82 14.82
C ALA A 342 -16.60 4.86 14.23
N VAL A 343 -16.83 5.68 13.19
CA VAL A 343 -18.12 5.70 12.46
C VAL A 343 -18.35 4.36 11.77
N VAL A 344 -17.34 3.83 11.08
CA VAL A 344 -17.42 2.52 10.40
C VAL A 344 -17.73 1.40 11.41
N ARG A 345 -17.01 1.35 12.54
CA ARG A 345 -17.30 0.38 13.61
C ARG A 345 -18.73 0.51 14.14
N ARG A 346 -19.22 1.73 14.31
CA ARG A 346 -20.57 1.97 14.80
C ARG A 346 -21.64 1.51 13.80
N LEU A 347 -21.42 1.73 12.51
CA LEU A 347 -22.30 1.21 11.45
C LEU A 347 -22.34 -0.32 11.45
N GLU A 348 -21.21 -0.98 11.68
CA GLU A 348 -21.13 -2.44 11.84
C GLU A 348 -21.94 -2.94 13.03
N GLU A 349 -21.74 -2.33 14.21
CA GLU A 349 -22.48 -2.66 15.44
C GLU A 349 -23.99 -2.46 15.30
N ASP A 350 -24.40 -1.39 14.61
CA ASP A 350 -25.80 -1.05 14.40
C ASP A 350 -26.45 -1.85 13.24
N GLY A 351 -25.70 -2.73 12.57
CA GLY A 351 -26.21 -3.55 11.45
C GLY A 351 -26.54 -2.74 10.19
N ARG A 352 -25.91 -1.57 10.03
CA ARG A 352 -26.16 -0.56 8.99
C ARG A 352 -25.28 -0.82 7.76
N GLY A 353 -25.37 -2.02 7.21
CA GLY A 353 -24.46 -2.55 6.18
C GLY A 353 -24.51 -1.85 4.82
N GLU A 354 -25.59 -1.13 4.52
CA GLU A 354 -25.76 -0.39 3.28
C GLU A 354 -24.79 0.81 3.14
N TRP A 355 -24.20 1.28 4.25
CA TRP A 355 -23.20 2.36 4.26
C TRP A 355 -21.76 1.87 4.51
N LEU A 356 -21.50 0.56 4.46
CA LEU A 356 -20.18 -0.04 4.78
C LEU A 356 -19.27 -0.30 3.58
#